data_AF-A0A1B1TU63-F1
#
_entry.id   AF-A0A1B1TU63-F1
#
_cell.length_a   1.000
_cell.length_b   1.000
_cell.length_c   1.000
_cell.angle_alpha   90.00
_cell.angle_beta   90.00
_cell.angle_gamma   90.00
#
_symmetry.space_group_name_H-M   'P 1'
#
loop_
_entity.id
_entity.type
_entity.pdbx_description
1 polymer ?
#
loop_
_entity_poly.entity_id
_entity_poly.type
_entity_poly.pdbx_seq_one_letter_code
_entity_poly.pdbx_strand_id
1 'polypeptide(L)'
;MESLKDEMQNLGSIYVIAQNQQESTLFNNNNIYGVLNSPSNPTQFSLSKTTRLTYFMNYHWNSGRGQAPGTMWLTHQDGTTYGPWQATTEPGQGGVPNAYWIVRPNVILKAGNYTIGDSHPSSWAHNQQSGSRGMSVLKGIATSTPAGNGNTGAIDCSQYQGMERILCEHEVNGDNYRP
;
A
#
# COMPACT_ATOMS: atom_id res chain seq x y z
N MET A 1 27.61 -29.75 -27.09
CA MET A 1 26.38 -28.96 -27.31
C MET A 1 25.40 -29.07 -26.13
N GLU A 2 25.72 -29.80 -25.05
CA GLU A 2 24.90 -29.80 -23.80
C GLU A 2 25.11 -28.55 -22.92
N SER A 3 26.31 -28.01 -22.75
CA SER A 3 26.54 -27.05 -21.64
C SER A 3 25.96 -25.65 -21.83
N LEU A 4 25.69 -25.23 -23.07
CA LEU A 4 25.06 -23.93 -23.36
C LEU A 4 23.54 -23.94 -23.17
N LYS A 5 22.90 -25.12 -23.19
CA LYS A 5 21.44 -25.24 -22.98
C LYS A 5 21.08 -25.24 -21.49
N ASP A 6 21.91 -25.83 -20.65
CA ASP A 6 21.76 -25.79 -19.18
C ASP A 6 22.00 -24.38 -18.62
N GLU A 7 22.95 -23.63 -19.20
CA GLU A 7 23.23 -22.25 -18.82
C GLU A 7 22.06 -21.30 -19.17
N MET A 8 21.37 -21.52 -20.29
CA MET A 8 20.17 -20.76 -20.68
C MET A 8 18.92 -21.11 -19.86
N GLN A 9 18.80 -22.34 -19.34
CA GLN A 9 17.72 -22.69 -18.40
C GLN A 9 17.96 -22.08 -17.02
N ASN A 10 19.22 -22.01 -16.57
CA ASN A 10 19.56 -21.39 -15.29
C ASN A 10 19.38 -19.86 -15.33
N LEU A 11 19.71 -19.21 -16.46
CA LEU A 11 19.42 -17.79 -16.67
C LEU A 11 17.91 -17.50 -16.75
N GLY A 12 17.10 -18.42 -17.30
CA GLY A 12 15.64 -18.32 -17.31
C GLY A 12 15.03 -18.37 -15.90
N SER A 13 15.57 -19.20 -15.00
CA SER A 13 15.12 -19.30 -13.60
C SER A 13 15.62 -18.15 -12.72
N ILE A 14 16.84 -17.66 -12.95
CA ILE A 14 17.40 -16.50 -12.23
C ILE A 14 16.67 -15.19 -12.64
N TYR A 15 16.13 -15.11 -13.85
CA TYR A 15 15.32 -13.95 -14.28
C TYR A 15 13.91 -13.92 -13.68
N VAL A 16 13.41 -15.03 -13.12
CA VAL A 16 12.06 -15.10 -12.51
C VAL A 16 12.04 -14.66 -11.04
N ILE A 17 13.21 -14.62 -10.38
CA ILE A 17 13.34 -14.20 -8.96
C ILE A 17 13.58 -12.70 -8.76
N ALA A 18 13.91 -11.95 -9.81
CA ALA A 18 13.80 -10.49 -9.79
C ALA A 18 12.35 -10.09 -10.07
N GLN A 19 11.44 -10.43 -9.15
CA GLN A 19 10.09 -9.86 -9.15
C GLN A 19 10.25 -8.34 -9.05
N ASN A 20 10.11 -7.66 -10.17
CA ASN A 20 10.15 -6.21 -10.24
C ASN A 20 9.19 -5.66 -9.18
N GLN A 21 9.73 -5.06 -8.12
CA GLN A 21 8.99 -4.39 -7.05
C GLN A 21 8.39 -3.08 -7.61
N GLN A 22 7.59 -3.20 -8.66
CA GLN A 22 7.01 -2.06 -9.34
C GLN A 22 5.88 -1.49 -8.48
N GLU A 23 5.92 -0.18 -8.27
CA GLU A 23 4.82 0.54 -7.64
C GLU A 23 3.54 0.41 -8.48
N SER A 24 2.44 0.10 -7.81
CA SER A 24 1.12 -0.06 -8.40
C SER A 24 0.08 0.73 -7.62
N THR A 25 -1.04 1.06 -8.27
CA THR A 25 -2.18 1.71 -7.61
C THR A 25 -2.91 0.70 -6.73
N LEU A 26 -3.03 1.02 -5.45
CA LEU A 26 -3.77 0.22 -4.46
C LEU A 26 -5.23 0.64 -4.38
N PHE A 27 -5.48 1.95 -4.52
CA PHE A 27 -6.81 2.53 -4.49
C PHE A 27 -6.81 3.83 -5.27
N ASN A 28 -7.87 4.09 -6.04
CA ASN A 28 -8.10 5.34 -6.73
C ASN A 28 -9.59 5.53 -6.99
N ASN A 29 -10.20 6.54 -6.38
CA ASN A 29 -11.58 6.96 -6.66
C ASN A 29 -11.65 8.42 -7.16
N ASN A 30 -10.52 9.01 -7.59
CA ASN A 30 -10.52 10.32 -8.22
C ASN A 30 -11.25 10.29 -9.56
N ASN A 31 -11.77 11.45 -9.94
CA ASN A 31 -12.31 11.72 -11.27
C ASN A 31 -12.24 13.22 -11.56
N ILE A 32 -12.57 13.62 -12.80
CA ILE A 32 -12.41 14.99 -13.30
C ILE A 32 -13.66 15.86 -13.16
N TYR A 33 -14.75 15.34 -12.57
CA TYR A 33 -16.01 16.06 -12.45
C TYR A 33 -15.99 17.04 -11.28
N GLY A 34 -16.99 17.93 -11.24
CA GLY A 34 -17.22 18.82 -10.11
C GLY A 34 -17.33 18.05 -8.79
N VAL A 35 -16.90 18.71 -7.71
CA VAL A 35 -16.83 18.13 -6.37
C VAL A 35 -17.55 18.99 -5.35
N LEU A 36 -18.03 18.33 -4.31
CA LEU A 36 -18.48 18.91 -3.05
C LEU A 36 -17.42 18.60 -1.98
N ASN A 37 -17.59 19.17 -0.78
CA ASN A 37 -16.76 18.86 0.37
C ASN A 37 -17.56 18.04 1.39
N SER A 38 -16.88 17.50 2.41
CA SER A 38 -17.51 16.74 3.51
C SER A 38 -18.16 15.44 3.03
N PRO A 39 -17.37 14.43 2.59
CA PRO A 39 -17.90 13.14 2.18
C PRO A 39 -18.79 12.54 3.26
N SER A 40 -19.95 12.02 2.85
CA SER A 40 -20.91 11.38 3.75
C SER A 40 -20.65 9.89 3.97
N ASN A 41 -19.85 9.27 3.09
CA ASN A 41 -19.55 7.85 3.14
C ASN A 41 -18.07 7.63 3.48
N PRO A 42 -17.74 6.60 4.29
CA PRO A 42 -16.36 6.29 4.62
C PRO A 42 -15.58 5.84 3.37
N THR A 43 -14.33 6.33 3.25
CA THR A 43 -13.44 5.88 2.19
C THR A 43 -12.67 4.64 2.64
N GLN A 44 -12.91 3.50 1.98
CA GLN A 44 -12.33 2.21 2.34
C GLN A 44 -11.67 1.47 1.16
N PHE A 45 -10.60 0.74 1.41
CA PHE A 45 -9.97 -0.13 0.41
C PHE A 45 -9.47 -1.42 1.05
N SER A 46 -9.14 -2.39 0.22
CA SER A 46 -8.71 -3.72 0.66
C SER A 46 -7.36 -4.07 0.06
N LEU A 47 -6.52 -4.72 0.85
CA LEU A 47 -5.25 -5.30 0.42
C LEU A 47 -5.34 -6.83 0.50
N SER A 48 -5.07 -7.53 -0.60
CA SER A 48 -5.07 -8.99 -0.62
C SER A 48 -3.78 -9.62 -0.05
N LYS A 49 -2.72 -8.81 0.09
CA LYS A 49 -1.41 -9.23 0.59
C LYS A 49 -0.72 -8.08 1.29
N THR A 50 0.28 -8.41 2.09
CA THR A 50 1.19 -7.43 2.70
C THR A 50 1.75 -6.51 1.62
N THR A 51 1.72 -5.21 1.88
CA THR A 51 2.02 -4.18 0.88
C THR A 51 2.77 -3.03 1.52
N ARG A 52 3.85 -2.59 0.88
CA ARG A 52 4.55 -1.36 1.24
C ARG A 52 3.81 -0.17 0.67
N LEU A 53 3.20 0.65 1.52
CA LEU A 53 2.55 1.91 1.12
C LEU A 53 3.62 2.98 0.84
N THR A 54 3.68 3.47 -0.39
CA THR A 54 4.71 4.42 -0.85
C THR A 54 4.12 5.81 -1.11
N TYR A 55 2.83 5.90 -1.43
CA TYR A 55 2.15 7.15 -1.74
C TYR A 55 0.70 7.10 -1.26
N PHE A 56 0.27 8.17 -0.63
CA PHE A 56 -1.11 8.37 -0.23
C PHE A 56 -1.47 9.85 -0.38
N MET A 57 -2.53 10.14 -1.14
CA MET A 57 -3.04 11.48 -1.39
C MET A 57 -4.54 11.57 -1.10
N ASN A 58 -4.97 12.67 -0.48
CA ASN A 58 -6.35 13.12 -0.40
C ASN A 58 -6.53 14.46 -1.13
N TYR A 59 -7.69 14.64 -1.77
CA TYR A 59 -8.03 15.88 -2.48
C TYR A 59 -8.91 16.80 -1.62
N HIS A 60 -8.46 18.03 -1.39
CA HIS A 60 -9.05 19.07 -0.56
C HIS A 60 -9.37 20.32 -1.36
N TRP A 61 -10.25 20.19 -2.36
CA TRP A 61 -10.65 21.33 -3.20
C TRP A 61 -11.21 22.50 -2.39
N ASN A 62 -12.06 22.20 -1.40
CA ASN A 62 -12.59 23.15 -0.41
C ASN A 62 -13.16 24.44 -1.02
N SER A 63 -14.14 24.32 -1.91
CA SER A 63 -14.74 25.49 -2.58
C SER A 63 -13.72 26.35 -3.34
N GLY A 64 -12.65 25.72 -3.85
CA GLY A 64 -11.56 26.38 -4.57
C GLY A 64 -10.54 27.09 -3.68
N ARG A 65 -10.61 26.91 -2.36
CA ARG A 65 -9.70 27.56 -1.39
C ARG A 65 -8.52 26.69 -0.99
N GLY A 66 -8.60 25.38 -1.23
CA GLY A 66 -7.64 24.44 -0.67
C GLY A 66 -7.78 24.24 0.83
N GLN A 67 -6.82 23.53 1.42
CA GLN A 67 -6.73 23.39 2.86
C GLN A 67 -5.27 23.30 3.33
N ALA A 68 -4.90 24.05 4.38
CA ALA A 68 -3.57 23.96 4.99
C ALA A 68 -3.26 22.52 5.45
N PRO A 69 -2.03 22.01 5.28
CA PRO A 69 -1.70 20.61 5.54
C PRO A 69 -2.08 20.16 6.95
N GLY A 70 -2.81 19.07 7.04
CA GLY A 70 -3.06 18.34 8.28
C GLY A 70 -2.41 16.96 8.25
N THR A 71 -3.04 16.01 8.92
CA THR A 71 -2.56 14.62 8.97
C THR A 71 -3.51 13.65 8.32
N MET A 72 -2.96 12.59 7.74
CA MET A 72 -3.71 11.47 7.17
C MET A 72 -3.25 10.14 7.80
N TRP A 73 -4.16 9.18 7.93
CA TRP A 73 -3.88 7.86 8.52
C TRP A 73 -4.74 6.77 7.89
N LEU A 74 -4.40 5.51 8.19
CA LEU A 74 -5.19 4.35 7.82
C LEU A 74 -5.57 3.56 9.07
N THR A 75 -6.83 3.16 9.19
CA THR A 75 -7.31 2.25 10.24
C THR A 75 -7.68 0.91 9.63
N HIS A 76 -6.96 -0.13 10.00
CA HIS A 76 -7.24 -1.50 9.62
C HIS A 76 -8.50 -2.02 10.34
N GLN A 77 -9.18 -2.99 9.75
CA GLN A 77 -10.42 -3.58 10.29
C GLN A 77 -10.31 -4.19 11.69
N ASP A 78 -9.10 -4.54 12.14
CA ASP A 78 -8.86 -5.03 13.51
C ASP A 78 -8.54 -3.91 14.53
N GLY A 79 -8.65 -2.65 14.12
CA GLY A 79 -8.38 -1.49 14.96
C GLY A 79 -6.94 -0.98 14.91
N THR A 80 -6.01 -1.64 14.20
CA THR A 80 -4.64 -1.14 14.03
C THR A 80 -4.62 0.16 13.23
N THR A 81 -4.00 1.21 13.76
CA THR A 81 -3.81 2.49 13.05
C THR A 81 -2.38 2.62 12.53
N TYR A 82 -2.25 3.04 11.27
CA TYR A 82 -0.99 3.42 10.63
C TYR A 82 -0.99 4.93 10.37
N GLY A 83 0.03 5.62 10.84
CA GLY A 83 0.05 7.09 10.94
C GLY A 83 -0.29 7.55 12.37
N PRO A 84 -0.76 8.79 12.56
CA PRO A 84 -0.98 9.82 11.54
C PRO A 84 0.33 10.32 10.92
N TRP A 85 0.31 10.58 9.62
CA TRP A 85 1.42 11.21 8.89
C TRP A 85 1.09 12.65 8.55
N GLN A 86 2.03 13.56 8.78
CA GLN A 86 1.90 14.96 8.41
C GLN A 86 1.98 15.11 6.88
N ALA A 87 0.94 15.71 6.28
CA ALA A 87 0.88 15.92 4.85
C ALA A 87 1.78 17.08 4.40
N THR A 88 2.36 16.92 3.21
CA THR A 88 2.79 18.03 2.35
C THR A 88 1.65 18.37 1.39
N THR A 89 1.75 19.53 0.71
CA THR A 89 0.68 19.94 -0.21
C THR A 89 1.17 20.37 -1.57
N GLU A 90 0.33 20.12 -2.58
CA GLU A 90 0.51 20.60 -3.95
C GLU A 90 -0.76 21.30 -4.45
N PRO A 91 -0.66 22.22 -5.45
CA PRO A 91 -1.82 22.81 -6.10
C PRO A 91 -2.69 21.77 -6.81
N GLY A 92 -4.01 21.97 -6.75
CA GLY A 92 -5.03 21.16 -7.41
C GLY A 92 -5.36 21.59 -8.83
N GLN A 93 -6.40 20.95 -9.38
CA GLN A 93 -7.00 21.34 -10.65
C GLN A 93 -7.38 22.83 -10.64
N GLY A 94 -7.01 23.54 -11.73
CA GLY A 94 -7.24 24.98 -11.84
C GLY A 94 -6.34 25.85 -10.97
N GLY A 95 -5.28 25.29 -10.37
CA GLY A 95 -4.32 26.03 -9.54
C GLY A 95 -4.79 26.31 -8.11
N VAL A 96 -5.83 25.61 -7.64
CA VAL A 96 -6.31 25.72 -6.25
C VAL A 96 -5.14 25.39 -5.31
N PRO A 97 -4.71 26.31 -4.43
CA PRO A 97 -3.55 26.07 -3.57
C PRO A 97 -3.86 24.93 -2.60
N ASN A 98 -2.83 24.19 -2.16
CA ASN A 98 -2.95 23.17 -1.11
C ASN A 98 -4.09 22.15 -1.27
N ALA A 99 -4.45 21.79 -2.49
CA ALA A 99 -5.59 20.92 -2.73
C ALA A 99 -5.19 19.43 -2.71
N TYR A 100 -3.96 19.08 -3.05
CA TYR A 100 -3.50 17.70 -2.88
C TYR A 100 -2.72 17.61 -1.58
N TRP A 101 -3.27 16.93 -0.59
CA TRP A 101 -2.52 16.52 0.59
C TRP A 101 -1.82 15.21 0.28
N ILE A 102 -0.50 15.15 0.48
CA ILE A 102 0.33 14.02 0.06
C ILE A 102 1.23 13.58 1.22
N VAL A 103 1.26 12.27 1.47
CA VAL A 103 2.22 11.60 2.35
C VAL A 103 2.93 10.47 1.61
N ARG A 104 4.19 10.24 1.98
CA ARG A 104 5.06 9.17 1.44
C ARG A 104 5.63 8.33 2.58
N PRO A 105 4.81 7.49 3.22
CA PRO A 105 5.16 6.92 4.51
C PRO A 105 6.18 5.78 4.44
N ASN A 106 6.27 5.06 3.30
CA ASN A 106 7.16 3.91 3.12
C ASN A 106 7.01 2.84 4.23
N VAL A 107 5.77 2.54 4.60
CA VAL A 107 5.42 1.61 5.69
C VAL A 107 4.87 0.29 5.15
N ILE A 108 5.08 -0.80 5.88
CA ILE A 108 4.47 -2.10 5.57
C ILE A 108 3.07 -2.17 6.19
N LEU A 109 2.07 -2.39 5.33
CA LEU A 109 0.69 -2.66 5.70
C LEU A 109 0.42 -4.16 5.58
N LYS A 110 -0.31 -4.73 6.54
CA LYS A 110 -0.82 -6.10 6.43
C LYS A 110 -1.99 -6.19 5.43
N ALA A 111 -2.26 -7.40 4.95
CA ALA A 111 -3.48 -7.67 4.19
C ALA A 111 -4.73 -7.39 5.03
N GLY A 112 -5.82 -6.98 4.39
CA GLY A 112 -7.11 -6.71 5.04
C GLY A 112 -7.77 -5.43 4.55
N ASN A 113 -8.87 -5.06 5.21
CA ASN A 113 -9.64 -3.86 4.89
C ASN A 113 -9.17 -2.66 5.72
N TYR A 114 -9.14 -1.50 5.09
CA TYR A 114 -8.70 -0.25 5.68
C TYR A 114 -9.75 0.84 5.46
N THR A 115 -9.95 1.66 6.48
CA THR A 115 -10.62 2.96 6.38
C THR A 115 -9.57 4.06 6.34
N ILE A 116 -9.73 4.98 5.40
CA ILE A 116 -8.86 6.15 5.24
C ILE A 116 -9.35 7.25 6.18
N GLY A 117 -8.43 7.80 6.96
CA GLY A 117 -8.67 8.91 7.87
C GLY A 117 -7.91 10.17 7.48
N ASP A 118 -8.51 11.30 7.84
CA ASP A 118 -8.03 12.64 7.53
C ASP A 118 -8.40 13.60 8.66
N SER A 119 -7.50 14.51 9.02
CA SER A 119 -7.71 15.46 10.13
C SER A 119 -8.68 16.61 9.80
N HIS A 120 -9.01 16.84 8.54
CA HIS A 120 -9.92 17.91 8.10
C HIS A 120 -10.96 17.40 7.09
N PRO A 121 -11.81 16.43 7.49
CA PRO A 121 -12.75 15.76 6.60
C PRO A 121 -13.78 16.71 5.99
N SER A 122 -14.07 17.83 6.65
CA SER A 122 -15.01 18.84 6.12
C SER A 122 -14.56 19.50 4.82
N SER A 123 -13.25 19.46 4.53
CA SER A 123 -12.65 20.03 3.31
C SER A 123 -12.33 18.98 2.24
N TRP A 124 -12.45 17.69 2.58
CA TRP A 124 -12.14 16.58 1.69
C TRP A 124 -13.17 16.52 0.57
N ALA A 125 -12.70 16.52 -0.66
CA ALA A 125 -13.51 16.55 -1.85
C ALA A 125 -14.15 15.18 -2.15
N HIS A 126 -15.39 15.21 -2.63
CA HIS A 126 -16.11 14.02 -3.10
C HIS A 126 -17.13 14.38 -4.17
N ASN A 127 -17.68 13.38 -4.85
CA ASN A 127 -18.89 13.52 -5.66
C ASN A 127 -19.64 12.19 -5.77
N GLN A 128 -20.71 12.17 -6.56
CA GLN A 128 -21.50 10.97 -6.75
C GLN A 128 -20.68 9.81 -7.36
N GLN A 129 -19.76 10.09 -8.28
CA GLN A 129 -18.93 9.07 -8.91
C GLN A 129 -17.87 8.49 -7.96
N SER A 130 -17.39 9.27 -6.98
CA SER A 130 -16.59 8.72 -5.89
C SER A 130 -17.43 7.95 -4.86
N GLY A 131 -18.75 7.84 -5.07
CA GLY A 131 -19.70 7.20 -4.14
C GLY A 131 -19.96 8.03 -2.88
N SER A 132 -19.84 9.36 -2.97
CA SER A 132 -19.82 10.28 -1.82
C SER A 132 -18.74 9.96 -0.78
N ARG A 133 -17.67 9.30 -1.23
CA ARG A 133 -16.48 9.00 -0.44
C ARG A 133 -15.40 10.02 -0.77
N GLY A 134 -14.61 10.38 0.21
CA GLY A 134 -13.45 11.25 0.03
C GLY A 134 -12.56 10.73 -1.09
N MET A 135 -12.16 11.63 -1.98
CA MET A 135 -11.29 11.33 -3.12
C MET A 135 -9.85 11.10 -2.66
N SER A 136 -9.32 9.92 -2.96
CA SER A 136 -7.98 9.49 -2.59
C SER A 136 -7.29 8.67 -3.67
N VAL A 137 -5.97 8.73 -3.65
CA VAL A 137 -5.10 7.82 -4.42
C VAL A 137 -4.05 7.23 -3.50
N LEU A 138 -3.95 5.91 -3.50
CA LEU A 138 -2.90 5.17 -2.80
C LEU A 138 -2.10 4.36 -3.79
N LYS A 139 -0.79 4.34 -3.61
CA LYS A 139 0.13 3.48 -4.37
C LYS A 139 1.07 2.76 -3.43
N GLY A 140 1.53 1.61 -3.88
CA GLY A 140 2.46 0.81 -3.12
C GLY A 140 3.02 -0.35 -3.92
N ILE A 141 3.90 -1.07 -3.24
CA ILE A 141 4.59 -2.23 -3.77
C ILE A 141 4.11 -3.42 -2.95
N ALA A 142 3.40 -4.33 -3.60
CA ALA A 142 3.00 -5.56 -2.95
C ALA A 142 4.26 -6.35 -2.60
N THR A 143 4.43 -6.67 -1.32
CA THR A 143 5.50 -7.57 -0.91
C THR A 143 4.98 -8.97 -1.17
N SER A 144 5.73 -9.77 -1.94
CA SER A 144 5.64 -11.20 -1.73
C SER A 144 6.06 -11.43 -0.29
N THR A 145 5.11 -11.65 0.60
CA THR A 145 5.42 -12.50 1.74
C THR A 145 6.02 -13.75 1.09
N PRO A 146 7.23 -14.22 1.47
CA PRO A 146 7.51 -15.64 1.42
C PRO A 146 6.20 -16.35 1.73
N ALA A 147 5.62 -17.06 0.77
CA ALA A 147 4.47 -17.85 1.09
C ALA A 147 4.96 -18.79 2.19
N GLY A 148 4.56 -18.53 3.44
CA GLY A 148 4.41 -19.59 4.42
C GLY A 148 3.47 -20.54 3.73
N ASN A 149 4.05 -21.55 3.08
CA ASN A 149 3.34 -22.46 2.21
C ASN A 149 2.33 -23.13 3.12
N GLY A 150 1.06 -22.72 3.03
CA GLY A 150 -0.05 -23.31 3.78
C GLY A 150 -0.37 -24.74 3.34
N ASN A 151 0.61 -25.45 2.78
CA ASN A 151 0.63 -26.89 2.76
C ASN A 151 1.24 -27.33 4.10
N THR A 152 0.48 -28.12 4.85
CA THR A 152 1.01 -29.01 5.88
C THR A 152 2.01 -30.00 5.28
N GLY A 153 3.20 -29.51 4.97
CA GLY A 153 4.30 -30.22 4.33
C GLY A 153 5.51 -29.28 4.25
N ALA A 154 6.50 -29.55 5.10
CA ALA A 154 7.86 -28.98 5.16
C ALA A 154 8.05 -27.60 4.49
N ILE A 155 8.29 -26.56 5.31
CA ILE A 155 8.76 -25.27 4.83
C ILE A 155 10.08 -25.47 4.08
N ASP A 156 10.06 -25.32 2.76
CA ASP A 156 11.25 -25.44 1.91
C ASP A 156 12.01 -24.10 1.87
N CYS A 157 13.05 -24.01 2.70
CA CYS A 157 13.98 -22.87 2.75
C CYS A 157 15.04 -22.91 1.64
N SER A 158 15.01 -23.90 0.74
CA SER A 158 16.05 -24.08 -0.29
C SER A 158 16.13 -22.92 -1.30
N GLN A 159 15.02 -22.19 -1.46
CA GLN A 159 14.88 -21.05 -2.35
C GLN A 159 15.55 -19.75 -1.85
N TYR A 160 15.95 -19.68 -0.57
CA TYR A 160 16.60 -18.50 0.01
C TYR A 160 18.13 -18.65 0.03
N GLN A 161 18.85 -17.52 -0.02
CA GLN A 161 20.32 -17.48 0.06
C GLN A 161 20.77 -16.53 1.18
N GLY A 162 21.94 -16.78 1.75
CA GLY A 162 22.55 -15.90 2.77
C GLY A 162 21.74 -15.81 4.07
N MET A 163 21.62 -14.61 4.64
CA MET A 163 20.96 -14.42 5.94
C MET A 163 19.45 -14.71 5.92
N GLU A 164 18.78 -14.57 4.78
CA GLU A 164 17.36 -14.89 4.67
C GLU A 164 17.09 -16.39 4.80
N ARG A 165 18.03 -17.22 4.33
CA ARG A 165 17.99 -18.67 4.56
C ARG A 165 18.18 -19.00 6.04
N ILE A 166 19.13 -18.35 6.71
CA ILE A 166 19.40 -18.59 8.13
C ILE A 166 18.17 -18.23 8.98
N LEU A 167 17.48 -17.12 8.66
CA LEU A 167 16.26 -16.72 9.34
C LEU A 167 15.11 -17.72 9.10
N CYS A 168 14.91 -18.15 7.86
CA CYS A 168 13.93 -19.20 7.52
C CYS A 168 14.23 -20.51 8.29
N GLU A 169 15.48 -20.99 8.26
CA GLU A 169 15.89 -22.23 8.94
C GLU A 169 15.81 -22.10 10.48
N HIS A 170 16.05 -20.92 11.05
CA HIS A 170 15.88 -20.66 12.48
C HIS A 170 14.40 -20.67 12.89
N GLU A 171 13.51 -20.08 12.09
CA GLU A 171 12.06 -20.09 12.34
C GLU A 171 11.47 -21.49 12.26
N VAL A 172 11.93 -22.32 11.31
CA VAL A 172 11.48 -23.72 11.17
C VAL A 172 11.92 -24.61 12.35
N ASN A 173 13.08 -24.33 12.96
CA ASN A 173 13.61 -25.12 14.08
C ASN A 173 13.19 -24.58 15.47
N GLY A 174 12.55 -23.41 15.53
CA GLY A 174 12.23 -22.68 16.76
C GLY A 174 11.03 -23.19 17.57
N ASP A 175 10.18 -24.05 16.99
CA ASP A 175 8.95 -24.52 17.66
C ASP A 175 9.15 -25.69 18.65
N ASN A 176 10.40 -26.09 18.94
CA ASN A 176 10.70 -27.17 19.89
C ASN A 176 11.23 -26.72 21.26
N TYR A 177 11.15 -25.44 21.62
CA TYR A 177 11.42 -25.00 23.00
C TYR A 177 10.16 -24.52 23.71
N ARG A 178 9.34 -25.48 24.13
CA ARG A 178 8.42 -25.32 25.27
C ARG A 178 9.21 -25.53 26.57
N PRO A 179 9.09 -24.65 27.58
CA PRO A 179 8.99 -25.10 28.96
C PRO A 179 7.69 -25.90 29.16
#